data_AF-A0A938UJF3-F1
#
_entry.id   AF-A0A938UJF3-F1
#
_cell.length_a   1.000
_cell.length_b   1.000
_cell.length_c   1.000
_cell.angle_alpha   90.00
_cell.angle_beta   90.00
_cell.angle_gamma   90.00
#
_symmetry.space_group_name_H-M   'P 1'
#
loop_
_entity.id
_entity.type
_entity.pdbx_description
1 polymer ?
#
loop_
_entity_poly.entity_id
_entity_poly.type
_entity_poly.pdbx_seq_one_letter_code
_entity_poly.pdbx_strand_id
1 'polypeptide(L)'
;MLRRVLAIGLSLLAPLLAACAIPALIADSFGEHGFPSVDETAEAYNQDLRWGRLQQAAAQMAPDQREPFFALFDGDPGPFRFTSVEVLSAVPKGVGGREVDVLVSWEFYNPPALTERKLRQKQTWRFLELERRWEVSADLAVFEAVARPAGAEPVPASPQR
;
A
#
# COMPACT_ATOMS: atom_id res chain seq x y z
N MET A 1 48.09 20.22 -56.07
CA MET A 1 46.63 20.41 -55.98
C MET A 1 45.94 19.17 -56.57
N LEU A 2 44.81 18.76 -55.97
CA LEU A 2 43.89 17.67 -56.34
C LEU A 2 44.12 16.23 -55.83
N ARG A 3 43.13 15.81 -55.01
CA ARG A 3 42.42 14.52 -54.91
C ARG A 3 43.07 13.28 -54.28
N ARG A 4 42.55 12.89 -53.09
CA ARG A 4 42.10 11.53 -52.65
C ARG A 4 41.10 11.76 -51.48
N VAL A 5 39.78 11.59 -51.57
CA VAL A 5 38.94 10.36 -51.53
C VAL A 5 39.43 9.30 -50.53
N LEU A 6 38.72 9.16 -49.39
CA LEU A 6 38.49 7.94 -48.57
C LEU A 6 37.55 8.40 -47.42
N ALA A 7 36.25 8.07 -47.34
CA ALA A 7 35.58 6.76 -47.21
C ALA A 7 35.95 5.98 -45.93
N ILE A 8 35.63 6.52 -44.74
CA ILE A 8 35.60 5.83 -43.43
C ILE A 8 34.61 6.61 -42.54
N GLY A 9 33.56 6.09 -41.90
CA GLY A 9 33.02 4.75 -41.83
C GLY A 9 31.57 4.84 -41.36
N LEU A 10 30.67 4.31 -42.19
CA LEU A 10 29.29 3.98 -41.90
C LEU A 10 29.32 2.67 -41.09
N SER A 11 29.20 2.70 -39.76
CA SER A 11 28.89 1.51 -38.93
C SER A 11 28.79 1.87 -37.44
N LEU A 12 27.66 2.44 -37.02
CA LEU A 12 27.23 2.50 -35.61
C LEU A 12 25.69 2.38 -35.60
N LEU A 13 25.18 1.28 -36.16
CA LEU A 13 23.79 0.86 -36.03
C LEU A 13 23.77 -0.60 -35.55
N ALA A 14 23.05 -0.82 -34.43
CA ALA A 14 22.73 -2.09 -33.76
C ALA A 14 23.85 -2.68 -32.86
N PRO A 15 23.54 -3.08 -31.60
CA PRO A 15 22.26 -3.70 -31.21
C PRO A 15 21.56 -2.98 -30.05
N LEU A 16 20.38 -2.43 -30.33
CA LEU A 16 19.43 -1.89 -29.34
C LEU A 16 18.37 -2.94 -28.96
N LEU A 17 18.73 -4.23 -29.01
CA LEU A 17 17.81 -5.37 -28.91
C LEU A 17 18.40 -6.47 -28.01
N ALA A 18 18.61 -6.18 -26.72
CA ALA A 18 18.97 -7.22 -25.74
C ALA A 18 18.63 -6.84 -24.29
N ALA A 19 17.52 -6.14 -24.04
CA ALA A 19 17.12 -5.77 -22.67
C ALA A 19 15.65 -6.09 -22.31
N CYS A 20 14.93 -6.83 -23.16
CA CYS A 20 13.58 -7.32 -22.84
C CYS A 20 13.60 -8.83 -22.55
N ALA A 21 14.44 -9.24 -21.60
CA ALA A 21 14.32 -10.54 -20.96
C ALA A 21 14.33 -10.30 -19.45
N ILE A 22 13.39 -9.49 -18.97
CA ILE A 22 13.02 -9.53 -17.55
C ILE A 22 12.25 -10.85 -17.39
N PRO A 23 12.75 -11.80 -16.59
CA PRO A 23 12.10 -13.07 -16.41
C PRO A 23 10.76 -12.85 -15.72
N ALA A 24 9.67 -13.15 -16.42
CA ALA A 24 8.31 -13.27 -15.90
C ALA A 24 8.20 -14.53 -15.01
N LEU A 25 9.04 -14.63 -13.99
CA LEU A 25 9.19 -15.79 -13.11
C LEU A 25 8.57 -15.54 -11.71
N ILE A 26 7.44 -14.83 -11.64
CA ILE A 26 6.52 -14.89 -10.47
C ILE A 26 5.11 -14.55 -10.98
N ALA A 27 4.40 -15.49 -11.61
CA ALA A 27 2.98 -15.28 -11.93
C ALA A 27 2.19 -16.60 -12.07
N ASP A 28 2.59 -17.64 -11.33
CA ASP A 28 1.84 -18.91 -11.30
C ASP A 28 1.26 -19.19 -9.90
N SER A 29 0.80 -18.14 -9.25
CA SER A 29 0.19 -18.20 -7.93
C SER A 29 -1.20 -17.56 -8.03
N PHE A 30 -2.25 -18.38 -7.94
CA PHE A 30 -3.68 -18.02 -7.77
C PHE A 30 -4.56 -17.85 -9.03
N GLY A 31 -4.22 -18.50 -10.14
CA GLY A 31 -4.97 -18.42 -11.41
C GLY A 31 -5.84 -19.62 -11.80
N GLU A 32 -6.69 -20.18 -10.94
CA GLU A 32 -7.74 -21.13 -11.40
C GLU A 32 -9.17 -20.76 -11.02
N HIS A 33 -9.37 -19.70 -10.23
CA HIS A 33 -10.71 -19.22 -9.87
C HIS A 33 -10.80 -17.73 -10.10
N GLY A 34 -11.71 -17.29 -10.98
CA GLY A 34 -11.87 -15.91 -11.48
C GLY A 34 -12.31 -14.88 -10.44
N PHE A 35 -11.62 -14.81 -9.31
CA PHE A 35 -11.70 -13.77 -8.31
C PHE A 35 -10.57 -12.75 -8.55
N PRO A 36 -10.81 -11.46 -8.27
CA PRO A 36 -9.75 -10.46 -8.32
C PRO A 36 -8.63 -10.82 -7.34
N SER A 37 -7.37 -10.54 -7.71
CA SER A 37 -6.23 -10.76 -6.82
C SER A 37 -6.35 -9.88 -5.57
N VAL A 38 -6.08 -10.46 -4.40
CA VAL A 38 -6.01 -9.69 -3.15
C VAL A 38 -4.86 -8.67 -3.20
N ASP A 39 -3.76 -8.99 -3.89
CA ASP A 39 -2.58 -8.14 -3.96
C ASP A 39 -2.88 -6.82 -4.68
N GLU A 40 -3.55 -6.90 -5.84
CA GLU A 40 -3.97 -5.73 -6.61
C GLU A 40 -4.98 -4.87 -5.82
N THR A 41 -5.91 -5.52 -5.12
CA THR A 41 -6.92 -4.82 -4.32
C THR A 41 -6.29 -4.12 -3.11
N ALA A 42 -5.37 -4.82 -2.43
CA ALA A 42 -4.62 -4.26 -1.31
C ALA A 42 -3.70 -3.12 -1.74
N GLU A 43 -3.03 -3.24 -2.88
CA GLU A 43 -2.24 -2.15 -3.44
C GLU A 43 -3.11 -0.93 -3.74
N ALA A 44 -4.26 -1.10 -4.39
CA ALA A 44 -5.19 0.00 -4.67
C ALA A 44 -5.67 0.71 -3.39
N TYR A 45 -6.09 -0.04 -2.38
CA TYR A 45 -6.45 0.50 -1.05
C TYR A 45 -5.31 1.31 -0.43
N ASN A 46 -4.10 0.75 -0.44
CA ASN A 46 -2.92 1.38 0.16
C ASN A 46 -2.50 2.65 -0.59
N GLN A 47 -2.63 2.67 -1.91
CA GLN A 47 -2.42 3.88 -2.71
C GLN A 47 -3.48 4.94 -2.42
N ASP A 48 -4.76 4.56 -2.28
CA ASP A 48 -5.82 5.50 -1.92
C ASP A 48 -5.53 6.18 -0.58
N LEU A 49 -5.10 5.43 0.43
CA LEU A 49 -4.65 6.01 1.71
C LEU A 49 -3.46 6.95 1.56
N ARG A 50 -2.42 6.53 0.83
CA ARG A 50 -1.22 7.35 0.61
C ARG A 50 -1.56 8.71 0.01
N TRP A 51 -2.50 8.73 -0.93
CA TRP A 51 -2.93 9.94 -1.63
C TRP A 51 -4.07 10.70 -0.94
N GLY A 52 -4.47 10.30 0.28
CA GLY A 52 -5.54 10.96 1.03
C GLY A 52 -6.93 10.77 0.42
N ARG A 53 -7.12 9.77 -0.45
CA ARG A 53 -8.41 9.37 -1.02
C ARG A 53 -9.19 8.51 -0.02
N LEU A 54 -9.47 9.08 1.16
CA LEU A 54 -10.01 8.36 2.31
C LEU A 54 -11.36 7.70 2.04
N GLN A 55 -12.21 8.33 1.22
CA GLN A 55 -13.51 7.77 0.85
C GLN A 55 -13.37 6.49 0.02
N GLN A 56 -12.42 6.46 -0.92
CA GLN A 56 -12.12 5.31 -1.76
C GLN A 56 -11.50 4.17 -0.94
N ALA A 57 -10.58 4.49 -0.03
CA ALA A 57 -10.04 3.53 0.91
C ALA A 57 -11.12 2.93 1.83
N ALA A 58 -11.96 3.77 2.43
CA ALA A 58 -13.05 3.35 3.32
C ALA A 58 -14.10 2.46 2.64
N ALA A 59 -14.30 2.61 1.32
CA ALA A 59 -15.22 1.77 0.56
C ALA A 59 -14.81 0.28 0.55
N GLN A 60 -13.51 0.01 0.72
CA GLN A 60 -12.96 -1.35 0.80
C GLN A 60 -12.95 -1.90 2.24
N MET A 61 -13.17 -1.05 3.24
CA MET A 61 -13.15 -1.44 4.65
C MET A 61 -14.45 -2.11 5.09
N ALA A 62 -14.31 -2.99 6.09
CA ALA A 62 -15.42 -3.53 6.85
C ALA A 62 -16.30 -2.40 7.41
N PRO A 63 -17.65 -2.48 7.32
CA PRO A 63 -18.55 -1.38 7.67
C PRO A 63 -18.36 -0.82 9.09
N ASP A 64 -18.07 -1.69 10.05
CA ASP A 64 -17.85 -1.37 11.46
C ASP A 64 -16.52 -0.63 11.73
N GLN A 65 -15.57 -0.68 10.80
CA GLN A 65 -14.30 0.03 10.92
C GLN A 65 -14.27 1.41 10.23
N ARG A 66 -15.28 1.76 9.43
CA ARG A 66 -15.27 3.00 8.63
C ARG A 66 -15.30 4.27 9.48
N GLU A 67 -16.14 4.30 10.52
CA GLU A 67 -16.23 5.46 11.41
C GLU A 67 -14.92 5.68 12.20
N PRO A 68 -14.35 4.67 12.91
CA PRO A 68 -13.03 4.81 13.55
C PRO A 68 -11.92 5.21 12.57
N PHE A 69 -11.98 4.68 11.34
CA PHE A 69 -11.05 5.05 10.29
C PHE A 69 -11.13 6.54 9.95
N PHE A 70 -12.32 7.08 9.69
CA PHE A 70 -12.45 8.51 9.42
C PHE A 70 -12.02 9.36 10.61
N ALA A 71 -12.39 8.98 11.84
CA ALA A 71 -12.00 9.71 13.04
C ALA A 71 -10.46 9.82 13.22
N LEU A 72 -9.71 8.81 12.78
CA LEU A 72 -8.24 8.82 12.81
C LEU A 72 -7.63 9.83 11.83
N PHE A 73 -8.28 10.07 10.71
CA PHE A 73 -7.79 10.97 9.66
C PHE A 73 -8.52 12.32 9.62
N ASP A 74 -9.50 12.52 10.49
CA ASP A 74 -10.23 13.77 10.63
C ASP A 74 -9.34 14.84 11.30
N GLY A 75 -9.40 16.07 10.79
CA GLY A 75 -8.55 17.20 11.21
C GLY A 75 -7.79 17.88 10.07
N ASP A 76 -7.53 19.17 10.23
CA ASP A 76 -6.77 19.99 9.27
C ASP A 76 -5.42 20.43 9.87
N PRO A 77 -4.29 20.20 9.20
CA PRO A 77 -4.04 19.22 8.14
C PRO A 77 -4.00 17.80 8.75
N GLY A 78 -4.73 16.83 8.19
CA GLY A 78 -4.85 15.47 8.77
C GLY A 78 -3.51 14.88 9.25
N PRO A 79 -3.51 14.06 10.32
CA PRO A 79 -2.32 13.86 11.15
C PRO A 79 -1.12 13.26 10.43
N PHE A 80 -1.32 12.61 9.28
CA PHE A 80 -0.29 11.87 8.58
C PHE A 80 -0.05 12.42 7.16
N ARG A 81 1.21 12.37 6.74
CA ARG A 81 1.63 12.53 5.34
C ARG A 81 2.44 11.31 4.94
N PHE A 82 1.83 10.42 4.19
CA PHE A 82 2.45 9.18 3.73
C PHE A 82 3.39 9.45 2.57
N THR A 83 4.65 9.08 2.73
CA THR A 83 5.70 9.24 1.72
C THR A 83 5.92 7.95 0.94
N SER A 84 5.74 6.80 1.58
CA SER A 84 5.86 5.47 0.96
C SER A 84 4.88 4.47 1.55
N VAL A 85 4.48 3.50 0.73
CA VAL A 85 3.74 2.30 1.15
C VAL A 85 4.25 1.10 0.38
N GLU A 86 4.46 -0.01 1.08
CA GLU A 86 4.99 -1.25 0.53
C GLU A 86 4.26 -2.45 1.14
N VAL A 87 3.76 -3.35 0.31
CA VAL A 87 3.23 -4.64 0.76
C VAL A 87 4.40 -5.60 0.97
N LEU A 88 4.62 -6.02 2.21
CA LEU A 88 5.76 -6.88 2.58
C LEU A 88 5.47 -8.36 2.36
N SER A 89 4.24 -8.79 2.65
CA SER A 89 3.83 -10.19 2.52
C SER A 89 2.32 -10.32 2.50
N ALA A 90 1.81 -11.31 1.76
CA ALA A 90 0.43 -11.76 1.80
C ALA A 90 0.40 -13.25 2.16
N VAL A 91 -0.25 -13.60 3.27
CA VAL A 91 -0.29 -14.97 3.80
C VAL A 91 -1.74 -15.45 3.84
N PRO A 92 -2.13 -16.41 2.99
CA PRO A 92 -3.47 -16.99 3.04
C PRO A 92 -3.79 -17.62 4.39
N LYS A 93 -5.04 -17.49 4.83
CA LYS A 93 -5.59 -18.06 6.05
C LYS A 93 -6.78 -18.95 5.78
N GLY A 94 -6.87 -20.00 6.59
CA GLY A 94 -7.93 -20.99 6.50
C GLY A 94 -7.85 -21.83 5.23
N VAL A 95 -8.90 -22.63 5.03
CA VAL A 95 -9.04 -23.49 3.85
C VAL A 95 -9.73 -22.69 2.74
N GLY A 96 -9.16 -22.69 1.54
CA GLY A 96 -9.76 -22.08 0.35
C GLY A 96 -9.35 -20.63 0.06
N GLY A 97 -8.38 -20.07 0.79
CA GLY A 97 -7.75 -18.78 0.43
C GLY A 97 -8.69 -17.58 0.45
N ARG A 98 -9.81 -17.65 1.19
CA ARG A 98 -10.81 -16.57 1.28
C ARG A 98 -10.49 -15.52 2.33
N GLU A 99 -9.45 -15.78 3.13
CA GLU A 99 -8.91 -14.83 4.07
C GLU A 99 -7.41 -14.74 3.83
N VAL A 100 -6.84 -13.54 3.89
CA VAL A 100 -5.42 -13.29 3.65
C VAL A 100 -4.95 -12.24 4.65
N ASP A 101 -3.92 -12.56 5.43
CA ASP A 101 -3.23 -11.57 6.24
C ASP A 101 -2.17 -10.88 5.36
N VAL A 102 -2.34 -9.58 5.13
CA VAL A 102 -1.39 -8.72 4.41
C VAL A 102 -0.63 -7.86 5.41
N LEU A 103 0.69 -7.87 5.32
CA LEU A 103 1.57 -7.02 6.13
C LEU A 103 2.05 -5.85 5.28
N VAL A 104 1.76 -4.62 5.72
CA VAL A 104 2.09 -3.40 4.99
C VAL A 104 3.08 -2.56 5.79
N SER A 105 4.09 -2.03 5.10
CA SER A 105 5.01 -1.04 5.63
C SER A 105 4.61 0.35 5.17
N TRP A 106 4.52 1.28 6.09
CA TRP A 106 4.19 2.68 5.84
C TRP A 106 5.36 3.56 6.26
N GLU A 107 5.70 4.52 5.41
CA GLU A 107 6.61 5.63 5.75
C GLU A 107 5.82 6.92 5.69
N PHE A 108 5.94 7.73 6.74
CA PHE A 108 5.12 8.93 6.91
C PHE A 108 5.78 9.95 7.84
N TYR A 109 5.29 11.19 7.81
CA TYR A 109 5.60 12.20 8.82
C TYR A 109 4.32 12.88 9.31
N ASN A 110 4.40 13.53 10.47
CA ASN A 110 3.30 14.28 11.08
C ASN A 110 3.65 15.78 11.06
N PRO A 111 2.92 16.63 10.32
CA PRO A 111 3.16 18.08 10.36
C PRO A 111 3.05 18.65 11.79
N PRO A 112 3.85 19.68 12.16
CA PRO A 112 4.86 20.34 11.34
C PRO A 112 6.22 19.60 11.32
N ALA A 113 6.35 18.47 12.00
CA ALA A 113 7.60 17.72 12.02
C ALA A 113 7.88 17.10 10.64
N LEU A 114 9.14 17.19 10.20
CA LEU A 114 9.63 16.59 8.94
C LEU A 114 10.40 15.29 9.18
N THR A 115 10.33 14.74 10.39
CA THR A 115 10.97 13.46 10.71
C THR A 115 10.09 12.33 10.20
N GLU A 116 10.60 11.61 9.21
CA GLU A 116 9.95 10.42 8.69
C GLU A 116 10.00 9.28 9.71
N ARG A 117 8.89 8.55 9.81
CA ARG A 117 8.69 7.41 10.69
C ARG A 117 8.24 6.24 9.84
N LYS A 118 8.65 5.05 10.25
CA LYS A 118 8.25 3.79 9.64
C LYS A 118 7.34 3.03 10.59
N LEU A 119 6.20 2.55 10.11
CA LEU A 119 5.35 1.63 10.86
C LEU A 119 5.00 0.42 10.01
N ARG A 120 4.66 -0.68 10.66
CA ARG A 120 4.12 -1.89 10.03
C ARG A 120 2.70 -2.09 10.51
N GLN A 121 1.79 -2.35 9.59
CA GLN A 121 0.39 -2.59 9.87
C GLN A 121 -0.02 -3.95 9.32
N LYS A 122 -0.76 -4.70 10.14
CA LYS A 122 -1.45 -5.91 9.71
C LYS A 122 -2.82 -5.55 9.16
N GLN A 123 -3.15 -6.11 7.99
CA GLN A 123 -4.45 -6.02 7.34
C GLN A 123 -4.99 -7.43 7.14
N THR A 124 -6.20 -7.70 7.61
CA THR A 124 -6.89 -8.97 7.34
C THR A 124 -7.87 -8.74 6.20
N TRP A 125 -7.67 -9.42 5.08
CA TRP A 125 -8.51 -9.31 3.90
C TRP A 125 -9.44 -10.52 3.83
N ARG A 126 -10.73 -10.29 3.64
CA ARG A 126 -11.75 -11.33 3.52
C ARG A 126 -12.50 -11.19 2.20
N PHE A 127 -12.63 -12.29 1.45
CA PHE A 127 -13.41 -12.29 0.22
C PHE A 127 -14.90 -12.47 0.52
N LEU A 128 -15.71 -11.50 0.11
CA LEU A 128 -17.16 -11.53 0.23
C LEU A 128 -17.76 -12.13 -1.04
N GLU A 129 -18.17 -13.40 -1.00
CA GLU A 129 -18.64 -14.13 -2.19
C GLU A 129 -19.84 -13.49 -2.88
N LEU A 130 -20.83 -13.04 -2.10
CA LEU A 130 -22.06 -12.45 -2.62
C LEU A 130 -21.79 -11.17 -3.41
N GLU A 131 -20.81 -10.39 -2.95
CA GLU A 131 -20.43 -9.09 -3.53
C GLU A 131 -19.24 -9.22 -4.50
N ARG A 132 -18.66 -10.42 -4.60
CA ARG A 132 -17.47 -10.74 -5.38
C ARG A 132 -16.32 -9.74 -5.21
N ARG A 133 -16.10 -9.28 -3.99
CA ARG A 133 -15.06 -8.30 -3.66
C ARG A 133 -14.31 -8.67 -2.38
N TRP A 134 -13.11 -8.13 -2.26
CA TRP A 134 -12.35 -8.19 -1.02
C TRP A 134 -12.75 -7.04 -0.09
N GLU A 135 -12.76 -7.35 1.21
CA GLU A 135 -13.01 -6.41 2.30
C GLU A 135 -11.81 -6.44 3.25
N VAL A 136 -11.32 -5.27 3.68
CA VAL A 136 -10.19 -5.17 4.60
C VAL A 136 -10.66 -4.85 6.03
N SER A 137 -10.07 -5.56 6.98
CA SER A 137 -10.05 -5.21 8.39
C SER A 137 -8.63 -4.82 8.79
N ALA A 138 -8.37 -3.52 8.97
CA ALA A 138 -7.05 -3.00 9.31
C ALA A 138 -6.89 -2.82 10.83
N ASP A 139 -5.70 -3.09 11.35
CA ASP A 139 -5.35 -2.73 12.73
C ASP A 139 -5.12 -1.21 12.82
N LEU A 140 -6.15 -0.44 13.16
CA LEU A 140 -6.08 1.03 13.25
C LEU A 140 -5.32 1.51 14.50
N ALA A 141 -5.19 0.68 15.52
CA ALA A 141 -4.53 1.06 16.78
C ALA A 141 -3.05 1.38 16.57
N VAL A 142 -2.40 0.81 15.54
CA VAL A 142 -1.01 1.13 15.19
C VAL A 142 -0.84 2.59 14.78
N PHE A 143 -1.85 3.20 14.14
CA PHE A 143 -1.83 4.60 13.76
C PHE A 143 -2.12 5.51 14.96
N GLU A 144 -3.05 5.14 15.83
CA GLU A 144 -3.34 5.88 17.07
C GLU A 144 -2.10 5.98 17.97
N ALA A 145 -1.37 4.88 18.10
CA ALA A 145 -0.15 4.82 18.90
C ALA A 145 0.93 5.79 18.39
N VAL A 146 0.99 6.05 17.08
CA VAL A 146 1.95 6.98 16.49
C VAL A 146 1.42 8.41 16.35
N ALA A 147 0.10 8.60 16.26
CA ALA A 147 -0.54 9.93 16.22
C ALA A 147 -0.31 10.72 17.51
N ARG A 148 -0.20 10.02 18.64
CA ARG A 148 0.02 10.66 19.95
C ARG A 148 1.42 11.31 19.98
N PRO A 149 1.53 12.63 20.18
CA PRO A 149 2.84 13.28 20.27
C PRO A 149 3.62 12.72 21.45
N ALA A 150 4.93 12.51 21.25
CA ALA A 150 5.83 12.06 22.29
C ALA A 150 5.88 13.12 23.41
N GLY A 151 5.15 12.88 24.49
CA GLY A 151 5.03 13.82 25.62
C GLY A 151 3.61 14.25 25.97
N ALA A 152 2.57 13.85 25.23
CA ALA A 152 1.21 13.97 25.75
C ALA A 152 1.08 13.05 26.97
N GLU A 153 0.90 13.64 28.17
CA GLU A 153 0.56 12.87 29.37
C GLU A 153 -0.65 11.99 29.08
N PRO A 154 -0.66 10.72 29.55
CA PRO A 154 -1.83 9.87 29.43
C PRO A 154 -3.02 10.61 30.07
N VAL A 155 -4.10 10.80 29.31
CA VAL A 155 -5.33 11.39 29.84
C VAL A 155 -5.73 10.52 31.04
N PRO A 156 -5.77 11.08 32.26
CA PRO A 156 -6.11 10.30 33.44
C PRO A 156 -7.51 9.71 33.22
N ALA A 157 -7.64 8.41 33.44
CA ALA A 157 -8.92 7.71 33.27
C ALA A 157 -9.99 8.45 34.07
N SER A 158 -11.02 8.95 33.37
CA SER A 158 -12.14 9.62 34.03
C SER A 158 -12.70 8.70 35.10
N PRO A 159 -12.87 9.17 36.35
CA PRO A 159 -13.44 8.36 37.41
C PRO A 159 -14.85 7.92 36.98
N GLN A 160 -15.06 6.61 36.89
CA GLN A 160 -16.38 6.05 36.63
C GLN A 160 -17.30 6.51 37.77
N ARG A 161 -18.39 7.21 37.42
CA ARG A 161 -19.44 7.61 38.35
C ARG A 161 -20.55 6.57 38.39
#